data_AF-A0ABD3VLS9-F1
#
_entry.id   AF-A0ABD3VLS9-F1
#
_cell.length_a   1.000
_cell.length_b   1.000
_cell.length_c   1.000
_cell.angle_alpha   90.00
_cell.angle_beta   90.00
_cell.angle_gamma   90.00
#
_symmetry.space_group_name_H-M   'P 1'
#
loop_
_entity.id
_entity.type
_entity.pdbx_description
1 polymer ?
#
loop_
_entity_poly.entity_id
_entity_poly.type
_entity_poly.pdbx_seq_one_letter_code
_entity_poly.pdbx_strand_id
1 'polypeptide(L)'
;MNRCLLYFGVISTLNGFYIYSDDQIHHYTNQFVVWCENESNDDIIAEWELSEKFTIEKLTISDQDCLYLVTDMSKPKGTRSLQQDTNTVKRLMAPRKVNKVEQQEYKERVKKTNDTEWSNLWYLNGAVAPSMKIQEAWNLGYNGSGVTIAVVDDGVEITHTDLDANMVKQKHKSNDIFW
;
A
#
# COMPACT_ATOMS: atom_id res chain seq x y z
N MET A 1 -13.71 -12.14 1.20
CA MET A 1 -12.92 -12.38 -0.01
C MET A 1 -13.16 -11.21 -0.95
N ASN A 2 -12.11 -10.46 -1.27
CA ASN A 2 -11.97 -9.54 -2.41
C ASN A 2 -10.60 -8.85 -2.21
N ARG A 3 -9.55 -9.40 -2.83
CA ARG A 3 -8.21 -8.81 -2.80
C ARG A 3 -8.14 -7.78 -3.92
N CYS A 4 -8.33 -6.51 -3.59
CA CYS A 4 -7.94 -5.41 -4.47
C CYS A 4 -6.42 -5.40 -4.60
N LEU A 5 -5.91 -5.84 -5.74
CA LEU A 5 -4.57 -5.55 -6.22
C LEU A 5 -4.56 -4.08 -6.63
N LEU A 6 -3.96 -3.23 -5.81
CA LEU A 6 -3.67 -1.86 -6.21
C LEU A 6 -2.39 -1.88 -7.05
N TYR A 7 -2.57 -1.75 -8.36
CA TYR A 7 -1.51 -1.38 -9.29
C TYR A 7 -1.06 0.03 -8.98
N PHE A 8 0.23 0.20 -8.71
CA PHE A 8 0.89 1.49 -8.89
C PHE A 8 2.26 1.22 -9.51
N GLY A 9 2.29 1.15 -10.84
CA GLY A 9 3.32 1.87 -11.57
C GLY A 9 3.10 3.36 -11.28
N VAL A 10 4.17 4.11 -11.07
CA VAL A 10 4.14 5.50 -10.64
C VAL A 10 3.22 6.33 -11.54
N ILE A 11 1.99 6.57 -11.10
CA ILE A 11 1.19 7.72 -11.52
C ILE A 11 1.32 8.70 -10.38
N SER A 12 2.04 9.78 -10.64
CA SER A 12 2.05 10.97 -9.81
C SER A 12 0.61 11.48 -9.70
N THR A 13 -0.12 11.04 -8.68
CA THR A 13 -1.27 11.78 -8.17
C THR A 13 -0.76 12.67 -7.06
N LEU A 14 -0.87 13.97 -7.31
CA LEU A 14 -0.65 15.05 -6.36
C LEU A 14 -1.12 14.66 -4.95
N ASN A 15 -0.28 14.96 -3.96
CA ASN A 15 -0.46 14.82 -2.50
C ASN A 15 -0.12 13.45 -1.90
N GLY A 16 1.14 13.30 -1.52
CA GLY A 16 1.61 12.28 -0.58
C GLY A 16 3.09 11.97 -0.77
N PHE A 17 3.95 12.60 0.02
CA PHE A 17 5.33 12.11 0.18
C PHE A 17 5.27 10.85 1.05
N TYR A 18 5.52 9.68 0.46
CA TYR A 18 5.76 8.46 1.23
C TYR A 18 7.24 8.42 1.61
N ILE A 19 7.54 8.58 2.91
CA ILE A 19 8.87 8.31 3.45
C ILE A 19 8.97 6.78 3.59
N TYR A 20 9.82 6.16 2.76
CA TYR A 20 10.17 4.76 2.91
C TYR A 20 11.35 4.63 3.86
N SER A 21 11.25 3.75 4.84
CA SER A 21 12.38 3.29 5.64
C SER A 21 13.19 2.32 4.77
N ASP A 22 14.48 2.59 4.57
CA ASP A 22 15.43 1.78 3.76
C ASP A 22 15.65 0.36 4.34
N ASP A 23 15.11 0.07 5.52
CA ASP A 23 15.28 -1.19 6.27
C ASP A 23 14.20 -2.25 5.99
N GLN A 24 13.41 -2.08 4.92
CA GLN A 24 12.31 -3.01 4.60
C GLN A 24 12.82 -4.19 3.76
N ILE A 25 12.56 -5.41 4.23
CA ILE A 25 12.81 -6.63 3.47
C ILE A 25 11.94 -6.61 2.20
N HIS A 26 12.58 -6.49 1.03
CA HIS A 26 11.88 -6.50 -0.25
C HIS A 26 11.33 -7.90 -0.56
N HIS A 27 10.03 -7.94 -0.87
CA HIS A 27 9.36 -9.14 -1.32
C HIS A 27 8.94 -8.96 -2.77
N TYR A 28 9.42 -9.80 -3.68
CA TYR A 28 9.08 -9.71 -5.11
C TYR A 28 7.93 -10.65 -5.47
N THR A 29 7.10 -10.24 -6.43
CA THR A 29 5.99 -11.05 -6.97
C THR A 29 6.40 -11.74 -8.28
N ASN A 30 5.52 -12.54 -8.87
CA ASN A 30 5.71 -13.12 -10.20
C ASN A 30 5.21 -12.22 -11.34
N GLN A 31 4.97 -10.93 -11.06
CA GLN A 31 4.48 -9.96 -12.02
C GLN A 31 5.59 -8.97 -12.38
N PHE A 32 5.60 -8.54 -13.63
CA PHE A 32 6.58 -7.65 -14.22
C PHE A 32 5.88 -6.57 -15.00
N VAL A 33 6.35 -5.33 -14.84
CA VAL A 33 5.94 -4.21 -15.68
C VAL A 33 6.99 -4.06 -16.77
N VAL A 34 6.53 -3.97 -18.01
CA VAL A 34 7.39 -3.87 -19.19
C VAL A 34 7.00 -2.64 -19.98
N TRP A 35 8.00 -1.80 -20.26
CA TRP A 35 7.88 -0.62 -21.10
C TRP A 35 8.53 -0.92 -22.44
N CYS A 36 7.80 -0.75 -23.52
CA CYS A 36 8.33 -0.93 -24.87
C CYS A 36 8.32 0.40 -25.64
N GLU A 37 8.86 0.39 -26.85
CA GLU A 37 8.79 1.50 -27.79
C GLU A 37 7.36 1.63 -28.36
N ASN A 38 6.97 2.83 -28.76
CA ASN A 38 5.60 3.16 -29.18
C ASN A 38 5.21 2.65 -30.58
N GLU A 39 6.07 1.86 -31.22
CA GLU A 39 5.84 1.36 -32.58
C GLU A 39 5.33 -0.09 -32.56
N SER A 40 4.13 -0.30 -33.12
CA SER A 40 3.50 -1.59 -33.46
C SER A 40 3.94 -2.77 -32.57
N ASN A 41 3.19 -2.96 -31.48
CA ASN A 41 3.56 -3.82 -30.35
C ASN A 41 3.18 -5.30 -30.54
N ASP A 42 2.50 -5.64 -31.63
CA ASP A 42 1.92 -6.98 -31.84
C ASP A 42 3.01 -8.06 -31.96
N ASP A 43 4.19 -7.72 -32.51
CA ASP A 43 5.29 -8.68 -32.70
C ASP A 43 5.89 -9.17 -31.36
N ILE A 44 6.04 -8.27 -30.39
CA ILE A 44 6.65 -8.57 -29.08
C ILE A 44 5.72 -9.46 -28.26
N ILE A 45 4.43 -9.11 -28.29
CA ILE A 45 3.37 -9.85 -27.60
C ILE A 45 3.28 -11.25 -28.20
N ALA A 46 3.28 -11.38 -29.52
CA ALA A 46 3.26 -12.68 -30.19
C ALA A 46 4.47 -13.55 -29.79
N GLU A 47 5.67 -12.99 -29.69
CA GLU A 47 6.87 -13.73 -29.24
C GLU A 47 6.73 -14.27 -27.80
N TRP A 48 6.18 -13.46 -26.89
CA TRP A 48 6.00 -13.89 -25.49
C TRP A 48 4.81 -14.83 -25.30
N GLU A 49 3.72 -14.64 -26.04
CA GLU A 49 2.54 -15.52 -26.03
C GLU A 49 2.89 -16.92 -26.53
N LEU A 50 3.77 -17.04 -27.53
CA LEU A 50 4.28 -18.32 -28.04
C LEU A 50 5.04 -19.14 -26.99
N SER A 51 5.51 -18.52 -25.91
CA SER A 51 6.21 -19.24 -24.84
C SER A 51 5.27 -20.01 -23.91
N GLU A 52 3.95 -19.74 -23.96
CA GLU A 52 2.89 -20.24 -23.06
C GLU A 52 3.14 -20.06 -21.55
N LYS A 53 4.22 -19.37 -21.18
CA LYS A 53 4.67 -19.19 -19.79
C LYS A 53 4.22 -17.87 -19.21
N PHE A 54 3.71 -16.97 -20.04
CA PHE A 54 3.36 -15.61 -19.66
C PHE A 54 1.91 -15.30 -19.99
N THR A 55 1.24 -14.62 -19.07
CA THR A 55 0.00 -13.91 -19.36
C THR A 55 0.29 -12.41 -19.43
N ILE A 56 -0.19 -11.77 -20.49
CA ILE A 56 0.11 -10.37 -20.79
C ILE A 56 -1.19 -9.56 -20.69
N GLU A 57 -1.12 -8.44 -19.98
CA GLU A 57 -2.22 -7.48 -19.85
C GLU A 57 -1.68 -6.09 -20.23
N LYS A 58 -2.34 -5.43 -21.19
CA LYS A 58 -1.97 -4.06 -21.57
C LYS A 58 -2.45 -3.08 -20.49
N LEU A 59 -1.53 -2.25 -20.00
CA LEU A 59 -1.83 -1.20 -19.03
C LEU A 59 -2.01 0.13 -19.77
N THR A 60 -3.22 0.65 -19.83
CA THR A 60 -3.50 1.94 -20.48
C THR A 60 -3.46 3.05 -19.44
N ILE A 61 -2.30 3.71 -19.30
CA ILE A 61 -2.16 4.94 -18.49
C ILE A 61 -2.40 6.18 -19.37
N SER A 62 -1.95 6.13 -20.63
CA SER A 62 -2.15 7.13 -21.68
C SER A 62 -2.29 6.44 -23.04
N ASP A 63 -2.87 7.13 -24.03
CA ASP A 63 -3.06 6.62 -25.40
C ASP A 63 -1.74 6.34 -26.14
N GLN A 64 -0.63 6.89 -25.64
CA GLN A 64 0.70 6.76 -26.23
C GLN A 64 1.62 5.82 -25.45
N ASP A 65 1.16 5.25 -24.34
CA ASP A 65 2.03 4.45 -23.48
C ASP A 65 2.04 2.99 -23.94
N CYS A 66 3.24 2.51 -24.22
CA CYS A 66 3.50 1.12 -24.51
C CYS A 66 3.87 0.36 -23.23
N LEU A 67 2.86 0.12 -22.40
CA LEU A 67 3.00 -0.46 -21.06
C LEU A 67 2.26 -1.79 -20.94
N TYR A 68 2.97 -2.82 -20.49
CA TYR A 68 2.41 -4.16 -20.29
C TYR A 68 2.71 -4.66 -18.89
N LEU A 69 1.72 -5.33 -18.32
CA LEU A 69 1.93 -6.24 -17.22
C LEU A 69 2.14 -7.65 -17.79
N VAL A 70 3.24 -8.27 -17.42
CA VAL A 70 3.55 -9.65 -17.73
C VAL A 70 3.57 -10.46 -16.44
N THR A 71 2.78 -11.52 -16.36
CA THR A 71 2.79 -12.45 -15.21
C THR A 71 3.43 -13.77 -15.63
N ASP A 72 4.46 -14.19 -14.90
CA ASP A 72 5.11 -15.49 -15.09
C ASP A 72 4.28 -16.59 -14.42
N MET A 73 3.68 -17.45 -15.25
CA MET A 73 2.81 -18.55 -14.84
C MET A 73 3.58 -19.79 -14.44
N SER A 74 4.89 -19.87 -14.73
CA SER A 74 5.75 -20.95 -14.20
C SER A 74 5.94 -20.86 -12.69
N LYS A 75 5.60 -19.70 -12.11
CA LYS A 75 5.70 -19.45 -10.67
C LYS A 75 4.33 -19.53 -9.98
N PRO A 76 4.27 -20.14 -8.79
CA PRO A 76 3.02 -20.22 -8.03
C PRO A 76 2.50 -18.84 -7.64
N LYS A 77 1.25 -18.56 -8.01
CA LYS A 77 0.55 -17.32 -7.70
C LYS A 77 0.52 -17.08 -6.18
N GLY A 78 0.91 -15.88 -5.76
CA GLY A 78 0.93 -15.48 -4.35
C GLY A 78 2.18 -15.87 -3.57
N THR A 79 3.15 -16.53 -4.21
CA THR A 79 4.48 -16.76 -3.63
C THR A 79 5.30 -15.50 -3.75
N ARG A 80 6.03 -15.16 -2.69
CA ARG A 80 6.89 -13.98 -2.61
C ARG A 80 8.33 -14.42 -2.48
N SER A 81 9.23 -13.86 -3.27
CA SER A 81 10.67 -14.11 -3.14
C SER A 81 11.37 -12.96 -2.43
N LEU A 82 12.43 -13.26 -1.68
CA LEU A 82 13.32 -12.25 -1.10
C LEU A 82 14.32 -11.71 -2.13
N GLN A 83 14.46 -12.39 -3.26
CA GLN A 83 15.39 -12.06 -4.33
C GLN A 83 14.63 -11.74 -5.61
N GLN A 84 15.13 -10.77 -6.33
CA GLN A 84 14.64 -10.39 -7.65
C GLN A 84 14.92 -11.51 -8.67
N ASP A 85 13.98 -11.77 -9.57
CA ASP A 85 14.17 -12.72 -10.66
C ASP A 85 14.89 -12.07 -11.85
N THR A 86 16.21 -12.08 -11.76
CA THR A 86 17.09 -11.56 -12.81
C THR A 86 16.99 -12.34 -14.12
N ASN A 87 16.61 -13.63 -14.10
CA ASN A 87 16.52 -14.45 -15.31
C ASN A 87 15.31 -14.08 -16.14
N THR A 88 14.15 -13.91 -15.50
CA THR A 88 12.93 -13.48 -16.20
C THR A 88 13.06 -12.03 -16.67
N VAL A 89 13.67 -11.15 -15.87
CA VAL A 89 13.98 -9.77 -16.32
C VAL A 89 14.83 -9.78 -17.59
N LYS A 90 15.93 -10.56 -17.63
CA LYS A 90 16.79 -10.67 -18.83
C LYS A 90 16.03 -11.20 -20.04
N ARG A 91 15.17 -12.19 -19.86
CA ARG A 91 14.34 -12.77 -20.92
C ARG A 91 13.33 -11.77 -21.48
N LEU A 92 12.66 -11.01 -20.60
CA LEU A 92 11.72 -9.96 -21.01
C LEU A 92 12.43 -8.75 -21.62
N MET A 93 13.71 -8.50 -21.29
CA MET A 93 14.53 -7.46 -21.94
C MET A 93 15.18 -7.89 -23.26
N ALA A 94 15.12 -9.18 -23.63
CA ALA A 94 15.77 -9.66 -24.84
C ALA A 94 15.23 -9.07 -26.16
N PRO A 95 13.91 -8.82 -26.31
CA PRO A 95 13.39 -8.16 -27.51
C PRO A 95 13.91 -6.73 -27.64
N ARG A 96 14.33 -6.35 -28.85
CA ARG A 96 14.97 -5.04 -29.11
C ARG A 96 14.08 -3.83 -28.83
N LYS A 97 12.76 -4.02 -28.92
CA LYS A 97 11.75 -2.97 -28.72
C LYS A 97 11.40 -2.74 -27.24
N VAL A 98 12.03 -3.44 -26.30
CA VAL A 98 11.78 -3.30 -24.85
C VAL A 98 12.76 -2.31 -24.25
N ASN A 99 12.22 -1.21 -23.71
CA ASN A 99 13.00 -0.14 -23.09
C ASN A 99 13.39 -0.51 -21.66
N LYS A 100 12.45 -1.07 -20.91
CA LYS A 100 12.62 -1.31 -19.48
C LYS A 100 11.76 -2.47 -19.00
N VAL A 101 12.25 -3.20 -18.00
CA VAL A 101 11.49 -4.21 -17.26
C VAL A 101 11.73 -4.03 -15.78
N GLU A 102 10.67 -3.99 -14.99
CA GLU A 102 10.72 -3.92 -13.53
C GLU A 102 9.85 -5.03 -12.95
N GLN A 103 10.40 -5.78 -12.00
CA GLN A 103 9.62 -6.77 -11.26
C GLN A 103 8.80 -6.05 -10.19
N GLN A 104 7.53 -6.42 -10.07
CA GLN A 104 6.66 -5.83 -9.07
C GLN A 104 7.07 -6.27 -7.67
N GLU A 105 7.24 -5.28 -6.80
CA GLU A 105 7.46 -5.50 -5.38
C GLU A 105 6.12 -5.56 -4.64
N TYR A 106 6.00 -6.55 -3.76
CA TYR A 106 4.93 -6.65 -2.81
C TYR A 106 5.09 -5.55 -1.76
N LYS A 107 4.07 -4.69 -1.68
CA LYS A 107 3.91 -3.77 -0.56
C LYS A 107 2.84 -4.31 0.37
N GLU A 108 3.13 -4.27 1.66
CA GLU A 108 2.15 -4.60 2.68
C GLU A 108 1.02 -3.56 2.64
N ARG A 109 -0.23 -4.03 2.61
CA ARG A 109 -1.37 -3.14 2.72
C ARG A 109 -1.54 -2.79 4.20
N VAL A 110 -1.12 -1.59 4.56
CA VAL A 110 -1.49 -1.01 5.85
C VAL A 110 -2.99 -0.74 5.83
N LYS A 111 -3.70 -1.23 6.85
CA LYS A 111 -5.13 -0.91 7.02
C LYS A 111 -5.23 0.59 7.27
N LYS A 112 -5.91 1.29 6.36
CA LYS A 112 -6.35 2.67 6.62
C LYS A 112 -7.40 2.63 7.71
N THR A 113 -7.52 3.73 8.47
CA THR A 113 -8.66 3.91 9.37
C THR A 113 -9.97 3.74 8.60
N ASN A 114 -10.98 3.20 9.26
CA ASN A 114 -12.35 3.04 8.75
C ASN A 114 -13.24 4.23 9.05
N ASP A 115 -12.69 5.27 9.69
CA ASP A 115 -13.39 6.50 10.02
C ASP A 115 -13.75 7.29 8.75
N THR A 116 -15.05 7.57 8.58
CA THR A 116 -15.58 8.32 7.44
C THR A 116 -15.15 9.78 7.45
N GLU A 117 -14.85 10.34 8.62
CA GLU A 117 -14.42 11.73 8.80
C GLU A 117 -12.90 11.88 8.71
N TRP A 118 -12.15 10.80 8.49
CA TRP A 118 -10.68 10.84 8.45
C TRP A 118 -10.12 11.89 7.49
N SER A 119 -10.75 12.12 6.34
CA SER A 119 -10.32 13.14 5.38
C SER A 119 -10.39 14.56 5.93
N ASN A 120 -11.30 14.82 6.87
CA ASN A 120 -11.52 16.14 7.48
C ASN A 120 -10.52 16.41 8.64
N LEU A 121 -9.88 15.37 9.18
CA LEU A 121 -8.89 15.46 10.25
C LEU A 121 -7.50 15.82 9.71
N TRP A 122 -7.40 16.95 9.02
CA TRP A 122 -6.21 17.43 8.30
C TRP A 122 -4.93 17.47 9.15
N TYR A 123 -5.08 17.74 10.46
CA TYR A 123 -3.98 17.82 11.43
C TYR A 123 -3.43 16.45 11.83
N LEU A 124 -4.25 15.38 11.75
CA LEU A 124 -3.86 13.99 12.04
C LEU A 124 -3.39 13.27 10.77
N ASN A 125 -4.11 13.47 9.67
CA ASN A 125 -3.96 12.66 8.46
C ASN A 125 -2.81 13.11 7.54
N GLY A 126 -2.17 14.24 7.84
CA GLY A 126 -1.04 14.75 7.08
C GLY A 126 -1.36 15.26 5.67
N ALA A 127 -2.64 15.49 5.34
CA ALA A 127 -3.06 15.98 4.03
C ALA A 127 -2.60 17.41 3.75
N VAL A 128 -2.35 18.21 4.80
CA VAL A 128 -1.86 19.60 4.71
C VAL A 128 -0.68 19.79 5.65
N ALA A 129 0.30 20.61 5.24
CA ALA A 129 1.45 20.98 6.07
C ALA A 129 1.26 22.41 6.64
N PRO A 130 1.66 22.68 7.91
CA PRO A 130 2.23 21.73 8.88
C PRO A 130 1.17 20.79 9.49
N SER A 131 1.56 19.55 9.80
CA SER A 131 0.73 18.54 10.47
C SER A 131 1.42 17.99 11.72
N MET A 132 0.71 17.17 12.51
CA MET A 132 1.24 16.57 13.73
C MET A 132 2.11 15.31 13.51
N LYS A 133 2.26 14.83 12.27
CA LYS A 133 3.01 13.61 11.92
C LYS A 133 2.60 12.34 12.70
N ILE A 134 1.30 12.19 12.92
CA ILE A 134 0.75 11.10 13.76
C ILE A 134 0.78 9.76 13.03
N GLN A 135 0.59 9.74 11.71
CA GLN A 135 0.68 8.51 10.93
C GLN A 135 2.06 7.88 11.03
N GLU A 136 3.12 8.68 11.05
CA GLU A 136 4.49 8.21 11.20
C GLU A 136 4.71 7.55 12.56
N ALA A 137 4.20 8.14 13.65
CA ALA A 137 4.24 7.52 14.97
C ALA A 137 3.46 6.20 15.03
N TRP A 138 2.27 6.16 14.43
CA TRP A 138 1.46 4.94 14.33
C TRP A 138 2.12 3.85 13.49
N ASN A 139 2.78 4.21 12.39
CA ASN A 139 3.53 3.29 11.54
C ASN A 139 4.75 2.69 12.28
N LEU A 140 5.30 3.41 13.26
CA LEU A 140 6.31 2.90 14.18
C LEU A 140 5.72 2.06 15.33
N GLY A 141 4.40 1.89 15.39
CA GLY A 141 3.70 1.10 16.39
C GLY A 141 3.27 1.87 17.65
N TYR A 142 3.50 3.19 17.72
CA TYR A 142 3.13 4.00 18.88
C TYR A 142 1.69 4.50 18.78
N ASN A 143 0.73 3.77 19.35
CA ASN A 143 -0.70 4.12 19.27
C ASN A 143 -1.34 4.54 20.63
N GLY A 144 -0.53 4.69 21.68
CA GLY A 144 -1.02 5.05 23.02
C GLY A 144 -1.56 3.89 23.86
N SER A 145 -1.52 2.65 23.36
CA SER A 145 -1.91 1.47 24.15
C SER A 145 -1.08 1.37 25.43
N GLY A 146 -1.75 1.18 26.57
CA GLY A 146 -1.11 1.14 27.89
C GLY A 146 -0.85 2.52 28.52
N VAL A 147 -1.16 3.61 27.83
CA VAL A 147 -1.13 4.98 28.38
C VAL A 147 -2.52 5.35 28.88
N THR A 148 -2.59 5.95 30.07
CA THR A 148 -3.85 6.52 30.61
C THR A 148 -3.75 8.04 30.59
N ILE A 149 -4.76 8.68 30.02
CA ILE A 149 -4.86 10.14 29.91
C ILE A 149 -5.97 10.62 30.84
N ALA A 150 -5.69 11.64 31.65
CA ALA A 150 -6.69 12.33 32.45
C ALA A 150 -7.06 13.65 31.78
N VAL A 151 -8.35 13.86 31.52
CA VAL A 151 -8.92 15.10 31.01
C VAL A 151 -9.75 15.72 32.12
N VAL A 152 -9.44 16.98 32.48
CA VAL A 152 -10.15 17.72 33.53
C VAL A 152 -11.05 18.73 32.84
N ASP A 153 -12.32 18.35 32.67
CA ASP A 153 -13.36 19.14 31.98
C ASP A 153 -14.72 18.95 32.66
N ASP A 154 -15.80 19.47 32.08
CA ASP A 154 -17.17 19.37 32.57
C ASP A 154 -17.77 17.95 32.54
N GLY A 155 -17.19 17.05 31.73
CA GLY A 155 -17.55 15.64 31.66
C GLY A 155 -17.23 15.03 30.30
N VAL A 156 -17.59 13.76 30.12
CA VAL A 156 -17.49 13.08 28.82
C VAL A 156 -18.67 12.12 28.66
N GLU A 157 -19.20 12.02 27.44
CA GLU A 157 -20.23 11.04 27.13
C GLU A 157 -19.64 9.62 27.09
N ILE A 158 -19.76 8.89 28.19
CA ILE A 158 -19.16 7.56 28.38
C ILE A 158 -19.73 6.51 27.40
N THR A 159 -20.93 6.74 26.86
CA THR A 159 -21.63 5.82 25.94
C THR A 159 -21.39 6.13 24.46
N HIS A 160 -20.59 7.12 24.12
CA HIS A 160 -20.30 7.47 22.73
C HIS A 160 -19.55 6.33 22.03
N THR A 161 -19.98 5.94 20.82
CA THR A 161 -19.44 4.78 20.09
C THR A 161 -17.97 4.90 19.73
N ASP A 162 -17.45 6.12 19.59
CA ASP A 162 -16.03 6.35 19.28
C ASP A 162 -15.13 6.39 20.54
N LEU A 163 -15.73 6.44 21.73
CA LEU A 163 -15.01 6.54 23.00
C LEU A 163 -15.13 5.27 23.85
N ASP A 164 -16.22 4.51 23.71
CA ASP A 164 -16.61 3.42 24.61
C ASP A 164 -15.51 2.36 24.84
N ALA A 165 -14.76 2.02 23.79
CA ALA A 165 -13.68 1.06 23.80
C ALA A 165 -12.42 1.57 24.54
N ASN A 166 -12.27 2.89 24.65
CA ASN A 166 -11.12 3.57 25.23
C ASN A 166 -11.39 4.17 26.62
N MET A 167 -12.63 4.10 27.12
CA MET A 167 -12.99 4.59 28.44
C MET A 167 -12.43 3.68 29.55
N VAL A 168 -11.67 4.27 30.48
CA VAL A 168 -11.26 3.58 31.70
C VAL A 168 -12.47 3.47 32.63
N LYS A 169 -13.03 2.26 32.76
CA LYS A 169 -14.10 1.99 33.73
C LYS A 169 -13.53 2.05 35.14
N GLN A 170 -13.66 3.20 35.79
CA GLN A 170 -13.35 3.31 37.20
C GLN A 170 -14.33 2.45 37.99
N LYS A 171 -13.81 1.48 38.75
CA LYS A 171 -14.59 0.85 39.81
C LYS A 171 -14.67 1.85 40.95
N HIS A 172 -15.75 2.62 41.05
CA HIS A 172 -16.07 3.26 42.31
C HIS A 172 -16.23 2.16 43.35
N LYS A 173 -15.34 2.13 44.36
CA LYS A 173 -15.62 1.43 45.60
C LYS A 173 -16.73 2.22 46.27
N SER A 174 -17.95 1.74 46.17
CA SER A 174 -19.08 2.25 46.94
C SER A 174 -18.75 2.06 48.41
N ASN A 175 -18.33 3.13 49.09
CA ASN A 175 -18.42 3.32 50.54
C ASN A 175 -17.94 4.71 51.03
N ASP A 176 -17.44 5.60 50.17
CA ASP A 176 -17.11 6.95 50.60
C ASP A 176 -18.32 7.87 50.44
N ILE A 177 -19.15 7.87 51.49
CA ILE A 177 -20.18 8.86 51.79
C ILE A 177 -19.47 10.18 52.07
N PHE A 178 -19.64 11.18 51.20
CA PHE A 178 -19.33 12.57 51.49
C PHE A 178 -20.65 13.33 51.65
N TRP A 179 -20.76 14.04 52.78
CA TRP A 179 -21.94 14.71 53.33
C TRP A 179 -22.66 15.66 52.37
#